data_AF-A0A7X4CWU3-F1
#
_entry.id   AF-A0A7X4CWU3-F1
#
_cell.length_a   1.000
_cell.length_b   1.000
_cell.length_c   1.000
_cell.angle_alpha   90.00
_cell.angle_beta   90.00
_cell.angle_gamma   90.00
#
_symmetry.space_group_name_H-M   'P 1'
#
loop_
_entity.id
_entity.type
_entity.pdbx_description
1 polymer ?
#
loop_
_entity_poly.entity_id
_entity_poly.type
_entity_poly.pdbx_seq_one_letter_code
_entity_poly.pdbx_strand_id
1 'polypeptide(L)'
;MTGRRLCFRRFPGRVAAAVAVALLSACTGAGSLTGALSGSGDAGLTDVQACAIGYDLARQVHERVALRRTVLLAPARENSCERHALEYLRHTGFRIDETGQGGATFDVTVDRLWDGDVAAVAEIGGSLRIARMYTPVATGVLAASAVTVQQLDPDTYLARGARW
;
A
#
# COMPACT_ATOMS: atom_id res chain seq x y z
N MET A 1 -71.77 -3.47 -12.27
CA MET A 1 -72.44 -2.21 -11.88
C MET A 1 -71.47 -1.42 -11.00
N THR A 2 -71.29 -0.12 -11.30
CA THR A 2 -70.68 0.97 -10.48
C THR A 2 -69.25 0.77 -9.94
N GLY A 3 -68.27 1.66 -10.08
CA GLY A 3 -68.26 3.04 -10.55
C GLY A 3 -66.82 3.60 -10.52
N ARG A 4 -66.57 4.57 -11.40
CA ARG A 4 -65.34 5.34 -11.62
C ARG A 4 -64.85 6.05 -10.34
N ARG A 5 -63.53 6.25 -10.24
CA ARG A 5 -62.88 7.54 -9.89
C ARG A 5 -61.42 7.53 -10.33
N LEU A 6 -61.19 8.14 -11.49
CA LEU A 6 -59.90 8.66 -11.93
C LEU A 6 -59.59 9.91 -11.10
N CYS A 7 -58.40 9.99 -10.50
CA CYS A 7 -57.80 11.26 -10.13
C CYS A 7 -56.48 11.41 -10.91
N PHE A 8 -56.59 12.11 -12.03
CA PHE A 8 -55.49 12.76 -12.72
C PHE A 8 -54.83 13.78 -11.78
N ARG A 9 -53.51 13.71 -11.62
CA ARG A 9 -52.69 14.91 -11.42
C ARG A 9 -51.51 14.87 -12.39
N ARG A 10 -51.72 15.58 -13.48
CA ARG A 10 -50.74 16.07 -14.45
C ARG A 10 -50.27 17.43 -13.94
N PHE A 11 -48.98 17.75 -14.05
CA PHE A 11 -48.41 19.02 -14.54
C PHE A 11 -46.94 19.21 -14.10
N PRO A 12 -46.15 20.03 -14.83
CA PRO A 12 -44.96 19.55 -15.52
C PRO A 12 -43.70 20.36 -15.14
N GLY A 13 -42.57 19.93 -15.70
CA GLY A 13 -41.58 20.85 -16.27
C GLY A 13 -40.84 21.78 -15.31
N ARG A 14 -39.60 21.41 -14.98
CA ARG A 14 -38.45 22.31 -15.17
C ARG A 14 -37.25 21.49 -15.68
N VAL A 15 -37.11 21.48 -17.00
CA VAL A 15 -35.82 21.32 -17.67
C VAL A 15 -35.03 22.59 -17.34
N ALA A 16 -33.92 22.44 -16.63
CA ALA A 16 -32.85 23.43 -16.61
C ALA A 16 -31.59 22.70 -17.08
N ALA A 17 -31.30 22.86 -18.37
CA ALA A 17 -30.01 22.57 -18.96
C ALA A 17 -29.08 23.77 -18.70
N ALA A 18 -27.86 23.51 -18.22
CA ALA A 18 -26.69 24.37 -18.36
C ALA A 18 -25.47 23.48 -18.00
N VAL A 19 -24.89 22.78 -18.98
CA VAL A 19 -23.78 23.22 -19.85
C VAL A 19 -22.41 23.08 -19.15
N ALA A 20 -21.56 22.34 -19.86
CA ALA A 20 -20.30 21.77 -19.48
C ALA A 20 -19.18 22.78 -19.21
N VAL A 21 -18.23 22.38 -18.36
CA VAL A 21 -16.81 22.67 -18.60
C VAL A 21 -16.05 21.36 -18.51
N ALA A 22 -15.54 20.95 -19.65
CA ALA A 22 -14.47 19.98 -19.75
C ALA A 22 -13.21 20.54 -19.08
N LEU A 23 -12.68 19.81 -18.11
CA LEU A 23 -11.25 19.82 -17.80
C LEU A 23 -10.77 18.38 -17.83
N LEU A 24 -10.66 17.85 -19.06
CA LEU A 24 -9.58 16.93 -19.38
C LEU A 24 -8.28 17.71 -19.21
N SER A 25 -7.59 17.48 -18.10
CA SER A 25 -6.22 17.92 -17.91
C SER A 25 -5.43 16.77 -17.30
N ALA A 26 -4.75 16.08 -18.21
CA ALA A 26 -3.45 15.45 -18.04
C ALA A 26 -3.31 14.38 -16.95
N CYS A 27 -3.37 13.12 -17.41
CA CYS A 27 -2.37 12.13 -17.01
C CYS A 27 -0.97 12.69 -17.36
N THR A 28 -0.33 13.38 -16.43
CA THR A 28 1.13 13.63 -16.48
C THR A 28 1.69 13.51 -15.08
N GLY A 29 2.53 12.48 -14.91
CA GLY A 29 3.28 12.15 -13.69
C GLY A 29 2.54 11.09 -12.87
N ALA A 30 2.86 9.79 -12.88
CA ALA A 30 4.20 9.19 -12.88
C ALA A 30 5.27 10.09 -12.23
N GLY A 31 4.85 10.89 -11.24
CA GLY A 31 5.71 11.72 -10.42
C GLY A 31 6.26 10.84 -9.32
N SER A 32 7.40 10.21 -9.61
CA SER A 32 8.46 9.95 -8.65
C SER A 32 8.01 9.62 -7.22
N LEU A 33 7.55 8.38 -7.00
CA LEU A 33 7.62 7.73 -5.69
C LEU A 33 9.08 7.48 -5.23
N THR A 34 10.06 8.04 -5.93
CA THR A 34 11.50 7.93 -5.68
C THR A 34 12.05 9.00 -4.72
N GLY A 35 11.20 9.82 -4.11
CA GLY A 35 11.63 11.01 -3.33
C GLY A 35 11.61 10.90 -1.80
N ALA A 36 11.18 9.80 -1.20
CA ALA A 36 10.96 9.71 0.26
C ALA A 36 11.72 8.57 0.97
N LEU A 37 12.75 7.99 0.35
CA LEU A 37 13.47 6.86 0.95
C LEU A 37 14.59 7.34 1.87
N SER A 38 14.30 7.58 3.15
CA SER A 38 15.25 7.48 4.28
C SER A 38 14.53 7.73 5.63
N GLY A 39 13.66 6.81 6.02
CA GLY A 39 13.03 6.84 7.35
C GLY A 39 12.62 5.44 7.79
N SER A 40 13.52 4.69 8.42
CA SER A 40 13.21 3.42 9.09
C SER A 40 12.49 3.68 10.42
N GLY A 41 11.33 4.34 10.38
CA GLY A 41 10.58 4.72 11.57
C GLY A 41 9.10 4.39 11.41
N ASP A 42 8.42 4.15 12.54
CA ASP A 42 6.99 3.82 12.59
C ASP A 42 6.06 4.98 12.17
N ALA A 43 6.58 6.03 11.52
CA ALA A 43 5.83 7.22 11.07
C ALA A 43 4.91 7.87 12.14
N GLY A 44 5.17 7.65 13.43
CA GLY A 44 4.30 8.07 14.53
C GLY A 44 2.95 7.34 14.56
N LEU A 45 2.91 6.09 14.10
CA LEU A 45 1.78 5.17 14.19
C LEU A 45 1.63 4.61 15.61
N THR A 46 0.40 4.24 15.98
CA THR A 46 0.18 3.43 17.18
C THR A 46 0.50 1.95 16.91
N ASP A 47 0.76 1.16 17.95
CA ASP A 47 1.03 -0.28 17.81
C ASP A 47 -0.07 -1.01 17.04
N VAL A 48 -1.33 -0.65 17.27
CA VAL A 48 -2.49 -1.23 16.58
C VAL A 48 -2.46 -0.90 15.08
N GLN A 49 -2.06 0.31 14.71
CA GLN A 49 -1.94 0.72 13.31
C GLN A 49 -0.76 0.04 12.63
N ALA A 50 0.40 -0.02 13.29
CA ALA A 50 1.57 -0.72 12.79
C ALA A 50 1.31 -2.21 12.57
N CYS A 51 0.61 -2.86 13.51
CA CYS A 51 0.17 -4.24 13.38
C CYS A 51 -0.75 -4.45 12.18
N ALA A 52 -1.76 -3.58 12.00
CA ALA A 52 -2.69 -3.69 10.88
C ALA A 52 -2.00 -3.50 9.51
N ILE A 53 -1.07 -2.55 9.39
CA ILE A 53 -0.28 -2.34 8.17
C ILE A 53 0.64 -3.54 7.91
N GLY A 54 1.40 -3.98 8.93
CA GLY A 54 2.32 -5.11 8.80
C GLY A 54 1.60 -6.39 8.37
N TYR A 55 0.44 -6.67 8.98
CA TYR A 55 -0.40 -7.81 8.61
C TYR A 55 -0.92 -7.72 7.17
N ASP A 56 -1.47 -6.57 6.75
CA ASP A 56 -1.97 -6.43 5.38
C ASP A 56 -0.84 -6.61 4.37
N LEU A 57 0.30 -5.95 4.56
CA LEU A 57 1.45 -6.10 3.67
C LEU A 57 1.94 -7.55 3.59
N ALA A 58 2.10 -8.22 4.74
CA ALA A 58 2.50 -9.62 4.79
C ALA A 58 1.51 -10.55 4.09
N ARG A 59 0.21 -10.27 4.22
CA ARG A 59 -0.84 -10.96 3.46
C ARG A 59 -0.70 -10.71 1.96
N GLN A 60 -0.48 -9.46 1.52
CA GLN A 60 -0.28 -9.16 0.11
C GLN A 60 0.95 -9.89 -0.45
N VAL A 61 2.04 -9.95 0.32
CA VAL A 61 3.25 -10.72 -0.01
C VAL A 61 2.91 -12.21 -0.18
N HIS A 62 2.23 -12.80 0.80
CA HIS A 62 1.83 -14.20 0.74
C HIS A 62 0.94 -14.53 -0.48
N GLU A 63 -0.02 -13.65 -0.80
CA GLU A 63 -0.95 -13.88 -1.92
C GLU A 63 -0.31 -13.70 -3.30
N ARG A 64 0.69 -12.81 -3.44
CA ARG A 64 1.25 -12.41 -4.75
C ARG A 64 2.60 -13.01 -5.05
N VAL A 65 3.36 -13.37 -4.01
CA VAL A 65 4.74 -13.80 -4.17
C VAL A 65 4.82 -15.31 -4.00
N ALA A 66 4.91 -16.00 -5.13
CA ALA A 66 5.20 -17.43 -5.15
C ALA A 66 6.69 -17.67 -4.84
N LEU A 67 7.10 -17.49 -3.59
CA LEU A 67 8.46 -17.81 -3.14
C LEU A 67 8.62 -19.33 -3.09
N ARG A 68 8.92 -19.95 -4.24
CA ARG A 68 9.07 -21.41 -4.34
C ARG A 68 10.16 -21.96 -3.41
N ARG A 69 11.19 -21.18 -3.03
CA ARG A 69 12.32 -21.59 -2.15
C ARG A 69 13.09 -20.44 -1.48
N THR A 70 12.45 -19.31 -1.19
CA THR A 70 13.18 -18.11 -0.77
C THR A 70 13.05 -17.92 0.73
N VAL A 71 14.15 -18.16 1.44
CA VAL A 71 14.31 -17.75 2.84
C VAL A 71 14.33 -16.23 2.88
N LEU A 72 13.51 -15.61 3.72
CA LEU A 72 13.57 -14.16 3.95
C LEU A 72 14.58 -13.87 5.06
N LEU A 73 15.43 -12.88 4.87
CA LEU A 73 16.33 -12.39 5.91
C LEU A 73 15.60 -11.34 6.73
N ALA A 74 15.55 -11.56 8.05
CA ALA A 74 15.07 -10.55 8.97
C ALA A 74 16.03 -9.33 8.95
N PRO A 75 15.50 -8.10 8.98
CA PRO A 75 16.33 -6.91 9.04
C PRO A 75 17.08 -6.86 10.38
N ALA A 76 18.29 -6.30 10.38
CA ALA A 76 19.13 -6.21 11.59
C ALA A 76 18.50 -5.35 12.70
N ARG A 77 17.59 -4.44 12.33
CA ARG A 77 16.76 -3.65 13.24
C ARG A 77 15.36 -3.59 12.65
N GLU A 78 14.44 -4.32 13.25
CA GLU A 78 13.03 -4.31 12.84
C GLU A 78 12.28 -3.11 13.42
N ASN A 79 11.44 -2.48 12.59
CA ASN A 79 10.40 -1.57 13.04
C ASN A 79 9.12 -2.34 13.42
N SER A 80 8.13 -1.64 13.99
CA SER A 80 6.93 -2.30 14.52
C SER A 80 6.12 -2.98 13.42
N CYS A 81 6.06 -2.39 12.22
CA CYS A 81 5.37 -2.98 11.07
C CYS A 81 6.10 -4.23 10.56
N GLU A 82 7.43 -4.17 10.45
CA GLU A 82 8.28 -5.29 10.02
C GLU A 82 8.13 -6.50 10.94
N ARG A 83 8.17 -6.26 12.26
CA ARG A 83 8.01 -7.32 13.26
C ARG A 83 6.70 -8.09 13.06
N HIS A 84 5.58 -7.37 12.95
CA HIS A 84 4.27 -7.98 12.74
C HIS A 84 4.14 -8.66 11.37
N ALA A 85 4.75 -8.08 10.33
CA ALA A 85 4.77 -8.68 9.01
C ALA A 85 5.55 -10.00 8.99
N LEU A 86 6.74 -10.04 9.58
CA LEU A 86 7.58 -11.23 9.68
C LEU A 86 6.91 -12.32 10.51
N GLU A 87 6.27 -11.97 11.63
CA GLU A 87 5.49 -12.90 12.45
C GLU A 87 4.40 -13.58 11.61
N TYR A 88 3.62 -12.82 10.84
CA TYR A 88 2.61 -13.38 9.95
C TYR A 88 3.21 -14.27 8.85
N LEU A 89 4.31 -13.85 8.23
CA LEU A 89 4.99 -14.62 7.19
C LEU A 89 5.51 -15.96 7.74
N ARG A 90 6.08 -15.99 8.96
CA ARG A 90 6.45 -17.24 9.64
C ARG A 90 5.25 -18.17 9.77
N HIS A 91 4.10 -17.65 10.23
CA HIS A 91 2.89 -18.45 10.42
C HIS A 91 2.28 -18.98 9.12
N THR A 92 2.47 -18.28 8.00
CA THR A 92 2.00 -18.71 6.67
C THR A 92 2.98 -19.61 5.93
N GLY A 93 4.09 -20.00 6.57
CA GLY A 93 5.02 -21.01 6.08
C GLY A 93 6.28 -20.45 5.40
N PHE A 94 6.51 -19.14 5.45
CA PHE A 94 7.79 -18.57 5.01
C PHE A 94 8.89 -18.94 6.00
N ARG A 95 10.07 -19.30 5.47
CA ARG A 95 11.27 -19.47 6.29
C ARG A 95 11.92 -18.11 6.48
N ILE A 96 12.04 -17.67 7.73
CA ILE A 96 12.77 -16.46 8.09
C ILE A 96 14.12 -16.88 8.67
N ASP A 97 15.21 -16.34 8.15
CA ASP A 97 16.55 -16.50 8.70
C ASP A 97 16.99 -15.20 9.39
N GLU A 98 17.32 -15.34 10.66
CA GLU A 98 17.75 -14.25 11.56
C GLU A 98 19.29 -14.19 11.66
N THR A 99 20.00 -15.18 11.08
CA THR A 99 21.46 -15.26 11.08
C THR A 99 22.11 -14.45 9.96
N GLY A 100 21.32 -13.96 9.01
CA GLY A 100 21.76 -13.05 7.96
C GLY A 100 22.45 -13.71 6.76
N GLN A 101 22.25 -15.01 6.49
CA GLN A 101 22.96 -15.70 5.41
C GLN A 101 22.03 -16.27 4.33
N GLY A 102 22.19 -15.79 3.10
CA GLY A 102 21.72 -16.47 1.88
C GLY A 102 20.22 -16.38 1.55
N GLY A 103 19.47 -15.51 2.22
CA GLY A 103 18.06 -15.23 1.91
C GLY A 103 17.84 -13.91 1.16
N ALA A 104 16.59 -13.64 0.78
CA ALA A 104 16.16 -12.35 0.26
C ALA A 104 15.87 -11.40 1.42
N THR A 105 16.42 -10.18 1.41
CA THR A 105 16.11 -9.18 2.44
C THR A 105 14.62 -8.89 2.49
N PHE A 106 14.09 -8.60 3.67
CA PHE A 106 12.73 -8.15 3.87
C PHE A 106 12.75 -6.86 4.69
N ASP A 107 12.32 -5.77 4.08
CA ASP A 107 12.31 -4.45 4.68
C ASP A 107 10.93 -3.81 4.47
N VAL A 108 10.38 -3.15 5.49
CA VAL A 108 9.12 -2.40 5.38
C VAL A 108 9.41 -0.94 5.74
N THR A 109 9.26 -0.06 4.75
CA THR A 109 9.34 1.39 4.96
C THR A 109 7.93 1.96 5.10
N VAL A 110 7.76 2.87 6.05
CA VAL A 110 6.48 3.53 6.31
C VAL A 110 6.70 5.03 6.43
N ASP A 111 5.99 5.79 5.60
CA ASP A 111 6.09 7.24 5.53
C ASP A 111 4.73 7.89 5.74
N ARG A 112 4.67 8.90 6.62
CA ARG A 112 3.48 9.74 6.78
C ARG A 112 3.50 10.85 5.74
N LEU A 113 2.41 10.97 5.00
CA LEU A 113 2.17 11.99 3.98
C LEU A 113 1.62 13.26 4.63
N TRP A 114 1.65 14.35 3.85
CA TRP A 114 1.28 15.69 4.30
C TRP A 114 -0.23 15.83 4.64
N ASP A 115 -1.06 14.99 4.04
CA ASP A 115 -2.50 14.89 4.28
C ASP A 115 -2.86 13.99 5.49
N GLY A 116 -1.85 13.38 6.12
CA GLY A 116 -2.01 12.48 7.25
C GLY A 116 -2.20 11.01 6.86
N ASP A 117 -2.31 10.72 5.57
CA ASP A 117 -2.25 9.34 5.08
C ASP A 117 -0.84 8.77 5.25
N VAL A 118 -0.73 7.46 5.12
CA VAL A 118 0.50 6.71 5.34
C VAL A 118 0.77 5.84 4.13
N ALA A 119 1.92 6.02 3.51
CA ALA A 119 2.43 5.13 2.48
C ALA A 119 3.28 4.05 3.14
N ALA A 120 2.99 2.78 2.88
CA ALA A 120 3.82 1.68 3.33
C ALA A 120 4.29 0.84 2.15
N VAL A 121 5.57 0.44 2.19
CA VAL A 121 6.24 -0.31 1.14
C VAL A 121 6.98 -1.47 1.78
N ALA A 122 6.62 -2.70 1.39
CA ALA A 122 7.42 -3.89 1.67
C ALA A 122 8.35 -4.17 0.48
N GLU A 123 9.65 -4.22 0.73
CA GLU A 123 10.69 -4.56 -0.24
C GLU A 123 11.25 -5.95 0.05
N ILE A 124 11.38 -6.77 -1.00
CA ILE A 124 11.87 -8.15 -0.93
C ILE A 124 13.05 -8.31 -1.87
N GLY A 125 14.21 -8.68 -1.31
CA GLY A 125 15.43 -9.00 -2.05
C GLY A 125 15.88 -7.88 -3.00
N GLY A 126 15.66 -6.62 -2.64
CA GLY A 126 16.04 -5.44 -3.43
C GLY A 126 15.33 -5.27 -4.78
N SER A 127 14.44 -6.19 -5.15
CA SER A 127 13.96 -6.35 -6.54
C SER A 127 12.45 -6.45 -6.65
N LEU A 128 11.74 -6.62 -5.54
CA LEU A 128 10.28 -6.65 -5.52
C LEU A 128 9.77 -5.69 -4.46
N ARG A 129 8.86 -4.79 -4.85
CA ARG A 129 8.17 -3.88 -3.95
C ARG A 129 6.67 -4.12 -3.99
N ILE A 130 6.07 -4.18 -2.81
CA ILE A 130 4.63 -4.18 -2.62
C ILE A 130 4.28 -2.93 -1.81
N ALA A 131 3.53 -2.03 -2.41
CA ALA A 131 3.20 -0.74 -1.81
C ALA A 131 1.69 -0.54 -1.69
N ARG A 132 1.28 0.16 -0.64
CA ARG A 132 -0.12 0.56 -0.42
C ARG A 132 -0.20 1.80 0.45
N MET A 133 -1.23 2.62 0.22
CA MET A 133 -1.58 3.75 1.07
C MET A 133 -2.66 3.39 2.07
N TYR A 134 -2.59 4.00 3.25
CA TYR A 134 -3.49 3.79 4.37
C TYR A 134 -3.91 5.12 5.00
N THR A 135 -5.16 5.21 5.41
CA THR A 135 -5.65 6.30 6.26
C THR A 135 -5.69 5.82 7.70
N PRO A 136 -4.91 6.40 8.62
CA PRO A 136 -4.97 6.08 10.03
C PRO A 136 -6.33 6.44 10.64
N VAL A 137 -6.90 5.53 11.42
CA VAL A 137 -8.11 5.74 12.22
C VAL A 137 -7.87 5.36 13.68
N ALA A 138 -8.78 5.73 14.58
CA ALA A 138 -8.61 5.52 16.02
C ALA A 138 -8.36 4.04 16.40
N THR A 139 -8.91 3.10 15.65
CA THR A 139 -8.86 1.66 15.94
C THR A 139 -7.93 0.87 15.01
N GLY A 140 -7.18 1.52 14.12
CA GLY A 140 -6.37 0.83 13.12
C GLY A 140 -6.16 1.67 11.86
N VAL A 141 -6.20 1.03 10.69
CA VAL A 141 -6.00 1.70 9.41
C VAL A 141 -7.04 1.25 8.38
N LEU A 142 -7.34 2.14 7.44
CA LEU A 142 -8.15 1.84 6.26
C LEU A 142 -7.26 1.87 5.03
N ALA A 143 -7.42 0.90 4.12
CA ALA A 143 -6.72 0.93 2.85
C ALA A 143 -7.23 2.08 1.97
N ALA A 144 -6.37 3.05 1.69
CA ALA A 144 -6.68 4.22 0.87
C ALA A 144 -6.37 3.99 -0.62
N SER A 145 -5.56 2.97 -0.95
CA SER A 145 -5.24 2.62 -2.33
C SER A 145 -5.38 1.13 -2.63
N ALA A 146 -5.41 0.83 -3.94
CA ALA A 146 -5.10 -0.51 -4.43
C ALA A 146 -3.63 -0.87 -4.09
N VAL A 147 -3.35 -2.17 -4.08
CA VAL A 147 -2.00 -2.70 -3.88
C VAL A 147 -1.22 -2.55 -5.17
N THR A 148 -0.05 -1.94 -5.08
CA THR A 148 0.89 -1.80 -6.19
C THR A 148 2.00 -2.82 -6.03
N VAL A 149 2.28 -3.58 -7.08
CA VAL A 149 3.41 -4.50 -7.14
C VAL A 149 4.37 -4.00 -8.21
N GLN A 150 5.62 -3.80 -7.84
CA GLN A 150 6.66 -3.34 -8.74
C GLN A 150 7.86 -4.27 -8.67
N GLN A 151 8.28 -4.80 -9.81
CA GLN A 151 9.58 -5.44 -9.95
C GLN A 151 10.61 -4.36 -10.29
N LEU A 152 11.63 -4.23 -9.46
CA LEU A 152 12.78 -3.37 -9.69
C LEU A 152 13.85 -4.19 -10.41
N ASP A 153 14.40 -3.59 -11.45
CA ASP A 153 15.54 -4.15 -12.14
C ASP A 153 16.80 -3.87 -11.30
N PRO A 154 17.54 -4.91 -10.86
CA PRO A 154 18.65 -4.76 -9.91
C PRO A 154 19.76 -3.82 -10.41
N ASP A 155 19.88 -3.62 -11.72
CA ASP A 155 20.93 -2.78 -12.33
C ASP A 155 20.52 -1.31 -12.52
N THR A 156 19.27 -0.95 -12.28
CA THR A 156 18.74 0.39 -12.66
C THR A 156 18.94 1.46 -11.58
N TYR A 157 19.23 1.10 -10.32
CA TYR A 157 19.37 2.04 -9.22
C TYR A 157 20.69 1.89 -8.47
N LEU A 158 21.80 2.28 -9.12
CA LEU A 158 23.03 2.58 -8.39
C LEU A 158 22.76 3.78 -7.47
N ALA A 159 22.90 3.55 -6.16
CA ALA A 159 22.90 4.62 -5.18
C ALA A 159 23.92 5.69 -5.61
N ARG A 160 23.50 6.96 -5.62
CA ARG A 160 24.33 8.11 -5.99
C ARG A 160 25.53 8.18 -5.02
N GLY A 161 26.66 7.54 -5.38
CA GLY A 161 27.86 7.47 -4.54
C GLY A 161 28.71 6.19 -4.66
N ALA A 162 28.23 5.11 -5.28
CA ALA A 162 29.06 3.92 -5.48
C ALA A 162 30.13 4.19 -6.56
N ARG A 163 31.40 4.27 -6.15
CA ARG A 163 32.55 4.31 -7.07
C ARG A 163 33.08 2.90 -7.28
N TRP A 164 33.46 2.62 -8.54
CA TRP A 164 34.10 1.42 -9.05
C TRP A 164 35.38 1.05 -8.30
#